data_AF-A0A369C2U4-F1
#
_entry.id   AF-A0A369C2U4-F1
#
_cell.length_a   1.000
_cell.length_b   1.000
_cell.length_c   1.000
_cell.angle_alpha   90.00
_cell.angle_beta   90.00
_cell.angle_gamma   90.00
#
_symmetry.space_group_name_H-M   'P 1'
#
loop_
_entity.id
_entity.type
_entity.pdbx_description
1 polymer ?
#
loop_
_entity_poly.entity_id
_entity_poly.type
_entity_poly.pdbx_seq_one_letter_code
_entity_poly.pdbx_strand_id
1 'polypeptide(L)'
;MKRFVLAALTVAGCSAALAAQIPVEYPSGARDQRDPRLVAFYQTRCAEFAAANGTAAKDRDGYVGWCAGRMAQVMPVGTVEPSGSE
;
A
#
# COMPACT_ATOMS: atom_id res chain seq x y z
N MET A 1 -20.33 -3.50 55.10
CA MET A 1 -21.38 -3.16 54.12
C MET A 1 -21.17 -1.74 53.60
N LYS A 2 -20.68 -1.55 52.36
CA LYS A 2 -20.83 -0.28 51.64
C LYS A 2 -20.59 -0.44 50.13
N ARG A 3 -21.71 -0.52 49.41
CA ARG A 3 -22.03 -0.02 48.06
C ARG A 3 -20.96 -0.17 46.96
N PHE A 4 -21.19 -1.19 46.12
CA PHE A 4 -20.66 -1.33 44.77
C PHE A 4 -21.06 -0.14 43.90
N VAL A 5 -20.08 0.53 43.29
CA VAL A 5 -20.29 1.47 42.19
C VAL A 5 -19.92 0.73 40.92
N LEU A 6 -20.92 0.33 40.14
CA LEU A 6 -20.71 -0.14 38.77
C LEU A 6 -20.36 1.07 37.90
N ALA A 7 -19.09 1.21 37.54
CA ALA A 7 -18.68 2.03 36.42
C ALA A 7 -19.09 1.30 35.14
N ALA A 8 -20.19 1.75 34.53
CA ALA A 8 -20.54 1.38 33.17
C ALA A 8 -19.48 1.98 32.23
N LEU A 9 -18.43 1.20 31.95
CA LEU A 9 -17.50 1.48 30.86
C LEU A 9 -18.28 1.34 29.56
N THR A 10 -18.69 2.50 29.06
CA THR A 10 -19.26 2.67 27.74
C THR A 10 -18.32 2.03 26.72
N VAL A 11 -18.88 1.10 25.95
CA VAL A 11 -18.24 0.48 24.80
C VAL A 11 -17.95 1.61 23.80
N ALA A 12 -16.77 2.21 23.91
CA ALA A 12 -16.21 3.02 22.86
C ALA A 12 -15.96 2.05 21.71
N GLY A 13 -16.91 2.02 20.77
CA GLY A 13 -16.81 1.22 19.57
C GLY A 13 -15.47 1.51 18.91
N CYS A 14 -14.57 0.53 18.96
CA CYS A 14 -13.51 0.43 17.98
C CYS A 14 -14.25 0.29 16.65
N SER A 15 -14.45 1.42 15.97
CA SER A 15 -14.73 1.46 14.55
C SER A 15 -13.70 0.54 13.92
N ALA A 16 -14.12 -0.66 13.56
CA ALA A 16 -13.37 -1.51 12.67
C ALA A 16 -13.13 -0.66 11.44
N ALA A 17 -11.92 -0.13 11.32
CA ALA A 17 -11.46 0.48 10.10
C ALA A 17 -11.49 -0.67 9.10
N LEU A 18 -12.62 -0.78 8.39
CA LEU A 18 -12.70 -1.51 7.15
C LEU A 18 -11.63 -0.86 6.29
N ALA A 19 -10.46 -1.49 6.26
CA ALA A 19 -9.47 -1.28 5.24
C ALA A 19 -10.19 -1.64 3.95
N ALA A 20 -10.83 -0.64 3.34
CA ALA A 20 -11.41 -0.76 2.02
C ALA A 20 -10.30 -1.31 1.13
N GLN A 21 -10.44 -2.55 0.68
CA GLN A 21 -9.54 -3.17 -0.26
C GLN A 21 -9.80 -2.46 -1.59
N ILE A 22 -9.17 -1.29 -1.76
CA ILE A 22 -9.22 -0.57 -3.02
C ILE A 22 -8.57 -1.50 -4.06
N PRO A 23 -9.31 -1.91 -5.10
CA PRO A 23 -8.74 -2.78 -6.12
C PRO A 23 -7.53 -2.08 -6.75
N VAL A 24 -6.39 -2.77 -6.76
CA VAL A 24 -5.16 -2.28 -7.37
C VAL A 24 -5.23 -2.59 -8.86
N GLU A 25 -5.33 -1.55 -9.69
CA GLU A 25 -5.27 -1.70 -11.14
C GLU A 25 -3.81 -1.75 -11.59
N TYR A 26 -3.40 -2.90 -12.12
CA TYR A 26 -2.03 -3.11 -12.60
C TYR A 26 -1.87 -2.59 -14.02
N PRO A 27 -0.82 -1.80 -14.32
CA PRO A 27 -0.50 -1.42 -15.69
C PRO A 27 -0.25 -2.66 -16.56
N SER A 28 -0.69 -2.61 -17.81
CA SER A 28 -0.48 -3.70 -18.79
C SER A 28 0.22 -3.20 -20.06
N GLY A 29 0.92 -4.13 -20.74
CA GLY A 29 1.61 -3.86 -22.00
C GLY A 29 2.74 -2.85 -21.87
N ALA A 30 3.43 -2.82 -20.72
CA ALA A 30 4.64 -2.05 -20.56
C ALA A 30 5.80 -2.80 -21.23
N ARG A 31 6.60 -2.09 -22.04
CA ARG A 31 7.68 -2.73 -22.81
C ARG A 31 8.96 -2.90 -22.01
N ASP A 32 9.19 -2.06 -21.01
CA ASP A 32 10.30 -2.17 -20.08
C ASP A 32 9.96 -1.52 -18.72
N GLN A 33 10.83 -1.70 -17.73
CA GLN A 33 10.65 -1.18 -16.37
C GLN A 33 10.73 0.36 -16.26
N ARG A 34 11.13 1.04 -17.33
CA ARG A 34 11.19 2.51 -17.40
C ARG A 34 9.91 3.10 -18.01
N ASP A 35 8.92 2.27 -18.38
CA ASP A 35 7.61 2.74 -18.81
C ASP A 35 7.04 3.69 -17.76
N PRO A 36 6.69 4.94 -18.12
CA PRO A 36 6.19 5.93 -17.16
C PRO A 36 5.00 5.45 -16.35
N ARG A 37 4.16 4.57 -16.91
CA ARG A 37 2.99 3.99 -16.22
C ARG A 37 3.42 3.08 -15.08
N LEU A 38 4.44 2.25 -15.29
CA LEU A 38 5.00 1.40 -14.24
C LEU A 38 5.72 2.21 -13.18
N VAL A 39 6.51 3.21 -13.60
CA VAL A 39 7.20 4.11 -12.67
C VAL A 39 6.19 4.80 -11.75
N ALA A 40 5.12 5.37 -12.30
CA ALA A 40 4.06 6.03 -11.54
C ALA A 40 3.31 5.06 -10.61
N PHE A 41 3.05 3.83 -11.09
CA PHE A 41 2.41 2.78 -10.30
C PHE A 41 3.23 2.45 -9.05
N TYR A 42 4.52 2.12 -9.20
CA TYR A 42 5.34 1.77 -8.04
C TYR A 42 5.61 2.96 -7.13
N GLN A 43 5.80 4.17 -7.67
CA GLN A 43 5.92 5.37 -6.83
C GLN A 43 4.71 5.55 -5.93
N THR A 44 3.50 5.43 -6.49
CA THR A 44 2.24 5.53 -5.73
C THR A 44 2.15 4.43 -4.68
N ARG A 45 2.37 3.16 -5.06
CA ARG A 45 2.31 2.03 -4.13
C ARG A 45 3.29 2.15 -2.97
N CYS A 46 4.52 2.57 -3.26
CA CYS A 46 5.55 2.74 -2.25
C CYS A 46 5.27 3.96 -1.36
N ALA A 47 4.71 5.05 -1.90
CA ALA A 47 4.32 6.22 -1.12
C ALA A 47 3.18 5.90 -0.15
N GLU A 48 2.17 5.16 -0.61
CA GLU A 48 1.09 4.68 0.25
C GLU A 48 1.61 3.74 1.34
N PHE A 49 2.52 2.84 1.01
CA PHE A 49 3.13 1.95 2.00
C PHE A 49 3.93 2.75 3.04
N ALA A 50 4.73 3.73 2.60
CA ALA A 50 5.48 4.61 3.49
C ALA A 50 4.55 5.38 4.44
N ALA A 51 3.43 5.88 3.93
CA ALA A 51 2.42 6.57 4.73
C ALA A 51 1.76 5.63 5.75
N ALA A 52 1.35 4.44 5.31
CA ALA A 52 0.70 3.44 6.15
C ALA A 52 1.62 2.89 7.26
N ASN A 53 2.92 2.81 7.01
CA ASN A 53 3.92 2.31 7.96
C ASN A 53 4.57 3.42 8.80
N GLY A 54 4.08 4.66 8.71
CA GLY A 54 4.56 5.76 9.54
C GLY A 54 5.98 6.24 9.20
N THR A 55 6.46 6.03 7.97
CA THR A 55 7.72 6.62 7.51
C THR A 55 7.66 8.15 7.66
N ALA A 56 8.65 8.70 8.36
CA ALA A 56 8.74 10.14 8.61
C ALA A 56 8.79 10.91 7.29
N ALA A 57 8.07 12.04 7.20
CA ALA A 57 7.92 12.79 5.96
C ALA A 57 9.27 13.17 5.31
N LYS A 58 10.26 13.54 6.13
CA LYS A 58 11.62 13.88 5.68
C LYS A 58 12.38 12.73 5.00
N ASP A 59 11.99 11.49 5.26
CA ASP A 59 12.63 10.28 4.74
C ASP A 59 11.81 9.60 3.63
N ARG A 60 10.58 10.10 3.36
CA ARG A 60 9.65 9.45 2.42
C ARG A 60 10.16 9.41 0.99
N ASP A 61 10.70 10.52 0.47
CA ASP A 61 11.13 10.57 -0.92
C ASP A 61 12.27 9.58 -1.21
N GLY A 62 13.22 9.47 -0.29
CA GLY A 62 14.30 8.49 -0.36
C GLY A 62 13.80 7.05 -0.28
N TYR A 63 12.87 6.77 0.64
CA TYR A 63 12.23 5.46 0.75
C TYR A 63 11.46 5.10 -0.53
N VAL A 64 10.63 6.02 -1.05
CA VAL A 64 9.81 5.79 -2.25
C VAL A 64 10.68 5.50 -3.46
N GLY A 65 11.77 6.26 -3.66
CA GLY A 65 12.71 6.02 -4.75
C GLY A 65 13.36 4.63 -4.67
N TRP A 66 13.88 4.26 -3.50
CA TRP A 66 14.47 2.94 -3.29
C TRP A 66 13.46 1.80 -3.47
N CYS A 67 12.28 1.93 -2.86
CA CYS A 67 11.21 0.94 -2.93
C CYS A 67 10.74 0.74 -4.37
N ALA A 68 10.46 1.82 -5.10
CA ALA A 68 9.95 1.72 -6.46
C ALA A 68 10.95 1.03 -7.40
N GLY A 69 12.24 1.38 -7.29
CA GLY A 69 13.29 0.75 -8.09
C GLY A 69 13.50 -0.74 -7.77
N ARG A 70 13.35 -1.14 -6.50
CA ARG A 70 13.48 -2.55 -6.11
C ARG A 70 12.23 -3.36 -6.45
N MET A 71 11.05 -2.79 -6.27
CA MET A 71 9.77 -3.44 -6.57
C MET A 71 9.62 -3.75 -8.06
N ALA A 72 10.05 -2.83 -8.93
CA ALA A 72 10.09 -3.07 -10.38
C ALA A 72 10.95 -4.28 -10.78
N GLN A 73 11.97 -4.63 -10.00
CA GLN A 73 12.85 -5.78 -10.26
C GLN A 73 12.26 -7.10 -9.75
N VAL A 74 11.64 -7.10 -8.56
CA VAL A 74 11.15 -8.33 -7.91
C VAL A 74 9.75 -8.73 -8.34
N MET A 75 8.92 -7.78 -8.75
CA MET A 75 7.57 -8.03 -9.24
C MET A 75 7.32 -7.20 -10.49
N PRO A 76 7.83 -7.60 -11.67
CA PRO A 76 7.76 -6.80 -12.89
C PRO A 76 6.38 -6.89 -13.55
N VAL A 77 5.37 -6.28 -12.92
CA VAL A 77 3.99 -6.30 -13.41
C VAL A 77 3.90 -5.58 -14.75
N GLY A 78 2.99 -6.00 -15.63
CA GLY A 78 2.77 -5.35 -16.91
C GLY A 78 3.88 -5.51 -17.96
N THR A 79 5.07 -5.99 -17.61
CA THR A 79 6.16 -6.29 -18.56
C THR A 79 6.23 -7.76 -18.98
N VAL A 80 5.51 -8.64 -18.28
CA VAL A 80 5.33 -10.02 -18.70
C VAL A 80 4.10 -10.03 -19.60
N GLU A 81 4.25 -10.42 -20.87
CA GLU A 81 3.09 -10.77 -21.69
C GLU A 81 2.26 -11.78 -20.89
N PRO A 82 0.92 -11.62 -20.78
CA PRO A 82 0.10 -12.67 -20.22
C PRO A 82 0.38 -13.91 -21.06
N SER A 83 1.11 -14.88 -20.50
CA SER A 83 1.31 -16.16 -21.16
C SER A 83 -0.07 -16.68 -21.48
N GLY A 84 -0.39 -16.74 -22.78
CA GLY A 84 -1.71 -17.08 -23.28
C GLY A 84 -2.24 -18.25 -22.48
N SER A 85 -3.34 -18.02 -21.77
CA SER A 85 -4.11 -19.12 -21.23
C SER A 85 -4.69 -19.82 -22.46
N GLU A 86 -4.15 -21.01 -22.74
CA GLU A 86 -4.76 -22.01 -23.62
C GLU A 86 -6.20 -22.30 -23.22
#